data_AF-A0A7K4H4P0-F1
#
_entry.id   AF-A0A7K4H4P0-F1
#
_cell.length_a   1.000
_cell.length_b   1.000
_cell.length_c   1.000
_cell.angle_alpha   90.00
_cell.angle_beta   90.00
_cell.angle_gamma   90.00
#
_symmetry.space_group_name_H-M   'P 1'
#
loop_
_entity.id
_entity.type
_entity.pdbx_description
1 polymer ?
#
loop_
_entity_poly.entity_id
_entity_poly.type
_entity_poly.pdbx_seq_one_letter_code
_entity_poly.pdbx_strand_id
1 'polypeptide(L)'
;MDVISIIKILKRILKTPQTNTIHSSFNSKEDVIIELDTHIQRLIKGDFSKIEDLIILFAPTSDLQEISIASGWGKQFLSISERFDAAIKDLIYEFNLKPFSNS
;
A
#
# COMPACT_ATOMS: atom_id res chain seq x y z
N MET A 1 -6.23 2.57 -13.67
CA MET A 1 -6.82 2.24 -12.35
C MET A 1 -6.15 3.19 -11.36
N ASP A 2 -6.90 3.79 -10.44
CA ASP A 2 -6.34 4.76 -9.49
C ASP A 2 -5.74 4.08 -8.25
N VAL A 3 -4.98 4.85 -7.47
CA VAL A 3 -4.33 4.40 -6.23
C VAL A 3 -5.34 3.83 -5.23
N ILE A 4 -6.49 4.49 -5.05
CA ILE A 4 -7.54 4.06 -4.12
C ILE A 4 -8.08 2.67 -4.50
N SER A 5 -8.32 2.41 -5.78
CA SER A 5 -8.82 1.12 -6.28
C SER A 5 -7.82 -0.01 -6.04
N ILE A 6 -6.53 0.29 -6.20
CA ILE A 6 -5.45 -0.66 -5.96
C ILE A 6 -5.38 -1.03 -4.48
N ILE A 7 -5.44 -0.04 -3.58
CA ILE A 7 -5.49 -0.28 -2.13
C ILE A 7 -6.73 -1.12 -1.77
N LYS A 8 -7.89 -0.84 -2.36
CA LYS A 8 -9.12 -1.63 -2.13
C LYS A 8 -8.97 -3.09 -2.59
N ILE A 9 -8.25 -3.36 -3.67
CA ILE A 9 -7.94 -4.74 -4.12
C ILE A 9 -7.06 -5.43 -3.10
N LEU A 10 -5.97 -4.79 -2.67
CA LEU A 10 -5.06 -5.35 -1.66
C LEU A 10 -5.82 -5.69 -0.36
N LYS A 11 -6.69 -4.78 0.11
CA LYS A 11 -7.52 -5.03 1.30
C LYS A 11 -8.43 -6.26 1.17
N ARG A 12 -8.91 -6.60 -0.03
CA ARG A 12 -9.71 -7.81 -0.23
C ARG A 12 -8.85 -9.08 -0.07
N ILE A 13 -7.60 -9.03 -0.51
CA ILE A 13 -6.64 -10.14 -0.35
C ILE A 13 -6.26 -10.29 1.12
N LEU A 14 -5.98 -9.19 1.83
CA LEU A 14 -5.64 -9.19 3.25
C LEU A 14 -6.74 -9.79 4.14
N LYS A 15 -8.01 -9.69 3.73
CA LYS A 15 -9.15 -10.28 4.46
C LYS A 15 -9.24 -11.80 4.34
N THR A 16 -8.43 -12.43 3.50
CA THR A 16 -8.44 -13.89 3.37
C THR A 16 -7.89 -14.57 4.64
N PRO A 17 -8.34 -15.79 4.97
CA PRO A 17 -7.84 -16.52 6.14
C PRO A 17 -6.33 -16.82 6.09
N GLN A 18 -5.73 -16.81 4.90
CA GLN A 18 -4.33 -17.15 4.67
C GLN A 18 -3.37 -16.01 5.01
N THR A 19 -3.86 -14.80 5.29
CA THR A 19 -3.02 -13.66 5.66
C THR A 19 -2.27 -13.91 6.97
N ASN A 20 -0.95 -13.84 6.89
CA ASN A 20 -0.01 -14.05 7.98
C ASN A 20 0.88 -12.82 8.14
N THR A 21 0.84 -12.19 9.32
CA THR A 21 1.59 -10.97 9.67
C THR A 21 2.76 -11.22 10.62
N ILE A 22 3.10 -12.48 10.92
CA ILE A 22 4.11 -12.84 11.94
C ILE A 22 5.49 -12.20 11.70
N HIS A 23 5.85 -11.95 10.45
CA HIS A 23 7.15 -11.37 10.09
C HIS A 23 7.13 -9.86 9.84
N SER A 24 5.97 -9.21 9.95
CA SER A 24 5.85 -7.77 9.72
C SER A 24 5.87 -6.95 11.01
N SER A 25 6.03 -5.64 10.87
CA SER A 25 5.87 -4.68 11.97
C SER A 25 4.44 -4.58 12.51
N PHE A 26 3.45 -5.08 11.76
CA PHE A 26 2.04 -5.07 12.16
C PHE A 26 1.70 -6.21 13.12
N ASN A 27 0.95 -5.90 14.20
CA ASN A 27 0.55 -6.92 15.18
C ASN A 27 -0.55 -7.85 14.63
N SER A 28 -1.34 -7.35 13.69
CA SER A 28 -2.47 -8.09 13.12
C SER A 28 -2.76 -7.67 11.67
N LYS A 29 -3.49 -8.51 10.94
CA LYS A 29 -4.00 -8.15 9.61
C LYS A 29 -4.99 -6.97 9.69
N GLU A 30 -5.69 -6.82 10.81
CA GLU A 30 -6.57 -5.69 11.08
C GLU A 30 -5.79 -4.37 11.13
N ASP A 31 -4.60 -4.35 11.74
CA ASP A 31 -3.72 -3.17 11.77
C ASP A 31 -3.33 -2.74 10.36
N VAL A 32 -2.96 -3.70 9.50
CA VAL A 32 -2.64 -3.43 8.08
C VAL A 32 -3.84 -2.82 7.36
N ILE A 33 -5.04 -3.38 7.60
CA ILE A 33 -6.28 -2.89 6.98
C ILE A 33 -6.60 -1.46 7.44
N ILE A 34 -6.37 -1.13 8.71
CA ILE A 34 -6.58 0.21 9.27
C ILE A 34 -5.59 1.21 8.66
N GLU A 35 -4.33 0.84 8.50
CA GLU A 35 -3.32 1.68 7.84
C GLU A 35 -3.73 2.00 6.40
N LEU A 36 -4.13 0.98 5.64
CA LEU A 36 -4.61 1.15 4.27
C LEU A 36 -5.91 1.98 4.19
N ASP A 37 -6.82 1.82 5.15
CA ASP A 37 -8.02 2.67 5.25
C ASP A 37 -7.66 4.13 5.54
N THR A 38 -6.68 4.37 6.41
CA THR A 38 -6.19 5.71 6.73
C THR A 38 -5.66 6.40 5.48
N HIS A 39 -4.85 5.72 4.68
CA HIS A 39 -4.38 6.25 3.40
C HIS A 39 -5.52 6.50 2.40
N ILE A 40 -6.50 5.60 2.28
CA ILE A 40 -7.68 5.82 1.43
C ILE A 40 -8.41 7.10 1.86
N GLN A 41 -8.65 7.29 3.15
CA GLN A 41 -9.38 8.47 3.65
C GLN A 41 -8.62 9.77 3.39
N ARG A 42 -7.29 9.76 3.49
CA ARG A 42 -6.44 10.92 3.15
C ARG A 42 -6.51 11.25 1.67
N LEU A 43 -6.36 10.25 0.80
CA LEU A 43 -6.46 10.42 -0.66
C LEU A 43 -7.82 10.98 -1.09
N ILE A 44 -8.92 10.49 -0.49
CA ILE A 44 -10.28 11.01 -0.78
C ILE A 44 -10.40 12.50 -0.42
N LYS A 45 -9.71 12.95 0.63
CA LYS A 45 -9.72 14.36 1.07
C LYS A 45 -8.70 15.24 0.33
N GLY A 46 -7.93 14.67 -0.60
CA GLY A 46 -6.81 15.38 -1.26
C GLY A 46 -5.65 15.67 -0.31
N ASP A 47 -5.54 14.94 0.80
CA ASP A 47 -4.43 15.07 1.75
C ASP A 47 -3.29 14.13 1.33
N PHE A 48 -2.23 14.72 0.77
CA PHE A 48 -1.04 14.00 0.32
C PHE A 48 0.13 14.10 1.30
N SER A 49 -0.08 14.59 2.52
CA SER A 49 0.98 14.74 3.54
C SER A 49 1.65 13.42 3.94
N LYS A 50 1.01 12.29 3.64
CA LYS A 50 1.46 10.92 3.96
C LYS A 50 1.64 10.05 2.73
N ILE A 51 1.90 10.67 1.59
CA ILE A 51 2.08 9.96 0.33
C ILE A 51 3.40 9.17 0.29
N GLU A 52 4.44 9.64 0.99
CA GLU A 52 5.71 8.94 1.15
C GLU A 52 5.53 7.61 1.91
N ASP A 53 4.89 7.66 3.09
CA ASP A 53 4.56 6.48 3.89
C ASP A 53 3.79 5.43 3.06
N LEU A 54 2.84 5.89 2.23
CA LEU A 54 2.11 5.00 1.32
C LEU A 54 3.02 4.36 0.26
N ILE A 55 3.98 5.09 -0.30
CA ILE A 55 4.94 4.52 -1.26
C ILE A 55 5.83 3.48 -0.59
N ILE A 56 6.30 3.75 0.63
CA ILE A 56 7.14 2.82 1.40
C ILE A 56 6.40 1.50 1.67
N LEU A 57 5.10 1.55 1.95
CA LEU A 57 4.29 0.33 2.12
C LEU A 57 4.34 -0.59 0.88
N PHE A 58 4.45 -0.06 -0.33
CA PHE A 58 4.50 -0.86 -1.57
C PHE A 58 5.93 -1.15 -2.07
N ALA A 59 6.95 -0.59 -1.41
CA ALA A 59 8.35 -0.73 -1.81
C ALA A 59 8.85 -2.19 -1.68
N PRO A 60 9.95 -2.54 -2.37
CA PRO A 60 10.70 -3.76 -2.07
C PRO A 60 11.09 -3.80 -0.59
N THR A 61 11.09 -4.99 -0.01
CA THR A 61 11.35 -5.28 1.41
C THR A 61 10.42 -4.56 2.39
N SER A 62 9.24 -4.13 1.93
CA SER A 62 8.21 -3.59 2.82
C SER A 62 7.52 -4.69 3.61
N ASP A 63 6.86 -4.29 4.71
CA ASP A 63 5.97 -5.17 5.47
C ASP A 63 4.93 -5.86 4.58
N LEU A 64 4.34 -5.14 3.61
CA LEU A 64 3.36 -5.75 2.70
C LEU A 64 3.99 -6.82 1.80
N GLN A 65 5.24 -6.65 1.37
CA GLN A 65 5.94 -7.68 0.61
C GLN A 65 6.19 -8.91 1.49
N GLU A 66 6.65 -8.73 2.72
CA GLU A 66 6.91 -9.84 3.64
C GLU A 66 5.62 -10.61 3.99
N ILE A 67 4.54 -9.88 4.31
CA ILE A 67 3.21 -10.45 4.52
C ILE A 67 2.79 -11.25 3.28
N SER A 68 2.99 -10.70 2.08
CA SER A 68 2.58 -11.37 0.84
C SER A 68 3.27 -12.71 0.63
N ILE A 69 4.56 -12.79 0.96
CA ILE A 69 5.38 -13.98 0.83
C ILE A 69 4.93 -14.99 1.89
N ALA A 70 4.83 -14.56 3.15
CA ALA A 70 4.40 -15.41 4.27
C ALA A 70 2.98 -15.96 4.10
N SER A 71 2.12 -15.24 3.38
CA SER A 71 0.72 -15.58 3.14
C SER A 71 0.48 -16.32 1.82
N GLY A 72 1.52 -16.59 1.03
CA GLY A 72 1.43 -17.37 -0.21
C GLY A 72 0.91 -16.61 -1.45
N TRP A 73 0.73 -15.29 -1.38
CA TRP A 73 0.24 -14.46 -2.48
C TRP A 73 1.27 -13.43 -2.99
N GLY A 74 2.57 -13.66 -2.74
CA GLY A 74 3.65 -12.77 -3.19
C GLY A 74 3.67 -12.44 -4.68
N LYS A 75 3.37 -13.40 -5.56
CA LYS A 75 3.26 -13.13 -7.01
C LYS A 75 2.10 -12.17 -7.34
N GLN A 76 0.99 -12.27 -6.61
CA GLN A 76 -0.14 -11.36 -6.80
C GLN A 76 0.22 -9.97 -6.28
N PHE A 77 0.95 -9.88 -5.16
CA PHE A 77 1.44 -8.62 -4.63
C PHE A 77 2.36 -7.89 -5.60
N LEU A 78 3.30 -8.59 -6.27
CA LEU A 78 4.14 -7.97 -7.30
C LEU A 78 3.31 -7.30 -8.40
N SER A 79 2.28 -7.97 -8.92
CA SER A 79 1.39 -7.38 -9.93
C SER A 79 0.59 -6.18 -9.39
N ILE A 80 0.25 -6.18 -8.10
CA ILE A 80 -0.41 -5.06 -7.44
C ILE A 80 0.57 -3.89 -7.27
N SER A 81 1.81 -4.13 -6.86
CA SER A 81 2.86 -3.12 -6.73
C SER A 81 3.20 -2.47 -8.07
N GLU A 82 3.32 -3.24 -9.15
CA GLU A 82 3.54 -2.68 -10.50
C GLU A 82 2.41 -1.72 -10.92
N ARG A 83 1.16 -2.06 -10.59
CA ARG A 83 0.00 -1.19 -10.85
C ARG A 83 0.02 0.04 -9.95
N PHE A 84 0.44 -0.13 -8.70
CA PHE A 84 0.60 0.97 -7.75
C PHE A 84 1.65 1.96 -8.23
N ASP A 85 2.81 1.48 -8.67
CA ASP A 85 3.92 2.30 -9.19
C ASP A 85 3.49 3.18 -10.37
N ALA A 86 2.68 2.63 -11.29
CA ALA A 86 2.11 3.41 -12.38
C ALA A 86 1.13 4.48 -11.87
N ALA A 87 0.18 4.09 -11.02
CA ALA A 87 -0.87 4.99 -10.53
C ALA A 87 -0.33 6.09 -9.62
N ILE A 88 0.67 5.79 -8.78
CA ILE A 88 1.28 6.77 -7.87
C ILE A 88 2.13 7.78 -8.63
N LYS A 89 2.79 7.37 -9.72
CA LYS A 89 3.54 8.25 -10.60
C LYS A 89 2.61 9.27 -11.28
N ASP A 90 1.47 8.83 -11.79
CA ASP A 90 0.47 9.70 -12.40
C ASP A 90 -0.05 10.72 -11.37
N LEU A 91 -0.37 10.26 -10.16
CA LEU A 91 -0.82 11.13 -9.06
C LEU A 91 0.24 12.16 -8.65
N ILE A 92 1.51 11.74 -8.52
CA ILE A 92 2.62 12.62 -8.19
C ILE A 92 2.77 13.72 -9.24
N TYR A 93 2.65 13.36 -10.53
CA TYR A 93 2.74 14.32 -11.63
C TYR A 93 1.56 15.29 -11.63
N GLU A 94 0.33 14.79 -11.49
CA GLU A 94 -0.90 15.59 -11.49
C GLU A 94 -0.91 16.66 -10.39
N PHE A 95 -0.46 16.31 -9.19
CA PHE A 95 -0.47 17.19 -8.02
C PHE A 95 0.89 17.83 -7.71
N ASN A 96 1.89 17.65 -8.58
CA ASN A 96 3.26 18.16 -8.42
C ASN A 96 3.85 17.82 -7.03
N LEU A 97 3.67 16.58 -6.59
CA LEU A 97 4.07 16.11 -5.27
C LEU A 97 5.59 15.86 -5.22
N LYS A 98 6.15 15.98 -4.03
CA LYS A 98 7.57 15.74 -3.77
C LYS A 98 7.77 14.77 -2.59
N PRO A 99 7.38 13.48 -2.76
CA PRO A 99 7.34 12.50 -1.67
C PRO A 99 8.68 12.29 -0.95
N PHE A 100 9.82 12.47 -1.64
CA PHE A 100 11.15 12.19 -1.08
C PHE A 100 12.04 13.44 -1.01
N SER A 101 11.44 14.63 -1.01
CA SER A 101 12.23 15.85 -0.79
C SER A 101 12.50 16.01 0.70
N ASN A 102 13.77 15.85 1.08
CA ASN A 102 14.26 16.15 2.43
C ASN A 102 13.73 17.51 2.91
N SER A 103 13.17 17.50 4.11
CA SER A 103 12.75 18.65 4.93
C SER A 103 13.74 19.81 4.94
#